data_AF-A0A9P7MN05-F1
#
_entry.id   AF-A0A9P7MN05-F1
#
_cell.length_a   1.000
_cell.length_b   1.000
_cell.length_c   1.000
_cell.angle_alpha   90.00
_cell.angle_beta   90.00
_cell.angle_gamma   90.00
#
_symmetry.space_group_name_H-M   'P 1'
#
loop_
_entity.id
_entity.type
_entity.pdbx_description
1 polymer ?
#
loop_
_entity_poly.entity_id
_entity_poly.type
_entity_poly.pdbx_seq_one_letter_code
_entity_poly.pdbx_strand_id
1 'polypeptide(L)' 'MSHFHVTEHVIDGAHIREYPRATANDQDAPLVLHIKQYTPRNNLSPRRGDVTVI' A
#
# COMPACT_ATOMS: atom_id res chain seq x y z
N MET A 1 -18.50 13.26 5.38
CA MET A 1 -18.41 11.99 4.60
C MET A 1 -17.12 12.02 3.79
N SER A 2 -16.39 10.91 3.65
CA SER A 2 -15.16 10.90 2.84
C SER A 2 -15.48 10.86 1.34
N HIS A 3 -14.65 11.52 0.52
CA HIS A 3 -14.79 11.55 -0.94
C HIS A 3 -14.32 10.26 -1.64
N PHE A 4 -13.69 9.35 -0.87
CA PHE A 4 -13.05 8.15 -1.36
C PHE A 4 -13.66 6.89 -0.74
N HIS A 5 -13.64 5.80 -1.49
CA HIS A 5 -13.65 4.45 -0.95
C HIS A 5 -12.22 4.08 -0.58
N VAL A 6 -12.00 3.64 0.66
CA VAL A 6 -10.66 3.27 1.14
C VAL A 6 -10.61 1.76 1.29
N THR A 7 -9.74 1.12 0.51
CA THR A 7 -9.45 -0.31 0.62
C THR A 7 -8.13 -0.48 1.34
N GLU A 8 -8.11 -1.34 2.36
CA GLU A 8 -6.90 -1.64 3.11
C GLU A 8 -6.25 -2.92 2.58
N HIS A 9 -4.93 -2.90 2.45
CA HIS A 9 -4.13 -4.04 2.05
C HIS A 9 -2.99 -4.22 3.04
N VAL A 10 -2.64 -5.48 3.26
CA VAL A 10 -1.42 -5.88 3.95
C VAL A 10 -0.68 -6.79 3.00
N ILE A 11 0.53 -6.40 2.63
CA ILE A 11 1.37 -7.16 1.71
C ILE A 11 2.77 -7.30 2.28
N ASP A 12 3.49 -8.32 1.82
CA ASP A 12 4.92 -8.45 2.11
C ASP A 12 5.70 -7.36 1.38
N GLY A 13 6.59 -6.71 2.13
CA GLY A 13 7.56 -5.77 1.61
C GLY A 13 8.80 -6.45 1.04
N ALA A 14 9.81 -5.64 0.73
CA ALA A 14 11.06 -6.15 0.18
C ALA A 14 11.81 -7.04 1.18
N HIS A 15 12.37 -8.14 0.68
CA HIS A 15 13.23 -9.05 1.47
C HIS A 15 14.70 -8.58 1.51
N ILE A 16 15.19 -7.89 0.48
CA ILE A 16 16.53 -7.28 0.50
C ILE A 16 16.54 -6.07 1.43
N ARG A 17 17.54 -5.98 2.32
CA ARG A 17 17.67 -4.93 3.33
C ARG A 17 19.02 -4.25 3.26
N GLU A 18 19.04 -2.98 3.63
CA GLU A 18 20.26 -2.16 3.68
C GLU A 18 21.24 -2.67 4.75
N TYR A 19 20.73 -3.15 5.89
CA TYR A 19 21.53 -3.62 7.01
C TYR A 19 21.23 -5.08 7.38
N PRO A 20 22.24 -5.87 7.79
CA PRO A 20 22.03 -7.15 8.47
C PRO A 20 21.21 -6.94 9.76
N ARG A 21 20.37 -7.92 10.12
CA ARG A 21 19.49 -7.87 11.30
C ARG A 21 18.53 -6.67 11.32
N ALA A 22 18.06 -6.26 10.14
CA ALA A 22 17.00 -5.27 10.00
C ALA A 22 15.63 -5.75 10.53
N THR A 23 15.54 -6.99 11.02
CA THR A 23 14.39 -7.58 11.69
C THR A 23 14.81 -8.03 13.10
N ALA A 24 13.90 -7.90 14.07
CA ALA A 24 14.24 -8.08 15.48
C ALA A 24 14.50 -9.56 15.87
N ASN A 25 13.85 -10.51 15.19
CA ASN A 25 13.83 -11.91 15.60
C ASN A 25 14.41 -12.85 14.54
N ASP A 26 13.90 -12.79 13.30
CA ASP A 26 14.31 -13.67 12.20
C ASP A 26 14.66 -12.83 10.97
N GLN A 27 15.83 -13.08 10.39
CA GLN A 27 16.37 -12.37 9.22
C GLN A 27 15.49 -12.54 7.98
N ASP A 28 14.82 -13.68 7.85
CA ASP A 28 13.95 -14.00 6.72
C ASP A 28 12.49 -13.57 6.96
N ALA A 29 12.19 -12.98 8.13
CA ALA A 29 10.85 -12.48 8.40
C ALA A 29 10.48 -11.33 7.42
N PRO A 30 9.35 -11.43 6.71
CA PRO A 30 8.89 -10.35 5.86
C PRO A 30 8.48 -9.14 6.72
N LEU A 31 8.88 -7.94 6.29
CA LEU A 31 8.24 -6.72 6.78
C LEU A 31 6.92 -6.56 6.03
N VAL A 32 5.88 -6.14 6.73
CA VAL A 32 4.58 -5.89 6.12
C VAL A 32 4.40 -4.42 5.76
N LEU A 33 3.82 -4.17 4.60
CA LEU A 33 3.37 -2.85 4.18
C LEU A 33 1.86 -2.76 4.36
N HIS A 34 1.43 -1.85 5.23
CA HIS A 34 0.03 -1.47 5.36
C HIS A 34 -0.28 -0.37 4.34
N ILE A 35 -1.14 -0.69 3.39
CA ILE A 35 -1.45 0.20 2.27
C ILE A 35 -2.93 0.58 2.33
N LYS A 36 -3.22 1.87 2.18
CA LYS A 36 -4.57 2.39 1.97
C LYS A 36 -4.71 2.83 0.52
N GLN A 37 -5.52 2.10 -0.25
CA GLN A 37 -5.90 2.46 -1.61
C GLN A 37 -7.12 3.38 -1.57
N TYR A 38 -7.01 4.56 -2.18
CA TYR A 38 -8.10 5.53 -2.25
C TYR A 38 -8.71 5.54 -3.66
N THR A 39 -9.97 5.14 -3.77
CA THR A 39 -10.71 5.18 -5.03
C THR A 39 -11.76 6.29 -4.96
N PRO A 40 -11.77 7.28 -5.88
CA PRO A 40 -12.77 8.34 -5.88
C PRO A 40 -14.18 7.77 -6.02
N ARG A 41 -15.11 8.20 -5.16
CA ARG A 41 -16.50 7.70 -5.22
C ARG A 41 -17.22 8.10 -6.49
N ASN A 42 -16.83 9.21 -7.11
CA ASN A 42 -17.38 9.69 -8.37
C ASN A 42 -16.75 9.02 -9.61
N ASN A 43 -15.69 8.23 -9.44
CA ASN A 43 -15.03 7.52 -10.54
C ASN A 43 -14.44 6.18 -10.06
N LEU A 44 -15.30 5.17 -9.96
CA LEU A 44 -14.92 3.81 -9.52
C LEU A 44 -14.25 2.98 -10.62
N SER A 45 -14.29 3.43 -11.88
CA SER A 45 -13.73 2.73 -13.04
C SER A 45 -12.91 3.71 -13.88
N PRO A 46 -11.69 4.06 -13.43
CA PRO A 46 -10.86 5.06 -14.07
C PRO A 46 -10.54 4.68 -15.51
N ARG A 47 -10.56 5.68 -16.40
CA ARG A 47 -10.22 5.56 -17.81
C ARG A 47 -8.86 6.19 -18.07
N ARG A 48 -8.25 5.84 -19.20
CA ARG A 48 -6.99 6.45 -19.64
C ARG A 48 -7.18 7.97 -19.72
N GLY A 49 -6.34 8.71 -18.97
CA GLY A 49 -6.37 10.16 -18.91
C GLY A 49 -7.05 10.74 -17.66
N ASP A 50 -7.75 9.93 -16.87
CA ASP A 50 -8.33 10.39 -15.61
C ASP A 50 -7.23 10.68 -14.57
N VAL A 51 -7.38 11.78 -13.84
CA VAL A 51 -6.44 12.20 -12.79
C VAL A 51 -7.17 12.28 -11.46
N THR A 52 -6.56 11.71 -10.41
CA THR A 52 -7.03 11.77 -9.03
C THR A 52 -5.97 12.43 -8.16
N VAL A 53 -6.38 13.33 -7.28
CA VAL A 53 -5.51 13.99 -6.29
C VAL A 53 -5.98 13.57 -4.89
N ILE A 54 -5.03 13.16 -4.05
CA ILE A 54 -5.24 12.63 -2.68
C ILE A 54 -4.54 13.50 -1.64
#